data_AF-A0A0W0TBN2-F1
#
_entry.id   AF-A0A0W0TBN2-F1
#
_cell.length_a   1.000
_cell.length_b   1.000
_cell.length_c   1.000
_cell.angle_alpha   90.00
_cell.angle_beta   90.00
_cell.angle_gamma   90.00
#
_symmetry.space_group_name_H-M   'P 1'
#
loop_
_entity.id
_entity.type
_entity.pdbx_description
1 polymer ?
#
loop_
_entity_poly.entity_id
_entity_poly.type
_entity_poly.pdbx_seq_one_letter_code
_entity_poly.pdbx_strand_id
1 'polypeptide(L)'
;MALDFLTWFKQNQTFLKQSEASAYWDEKITDPQMQKAIVRNQKSQMFYAHIESKIASDHEQLINFYLRAAFKRLHRSDFENPKGFEHSAKASFALQNFLDVRNKLVFLIQNDIAQHTSRDAQVSAFRRWITTAEFLLKRNSYEGYFLVTTVLLGIDIDKNLLRETPEVCQNIFKELFELANPSLNFQALRTRIRDKKSANDFTALFLWSRDLISINANLQQKTPSQDSSEHNNTSDASDETSSESSEFTDTDLQESDSAPQMMKEEKSSDSFIDQQIDKILWKIRCEQQVELPPLAPHLIATYKENEQKFNVHNLTIFLESQASHDSENSELTSVDNDLAGLESISESEFNDEPPGISDIERLKISTKEEAEEMPENNLAKESTALASSELFTKQLLPSFWKRRCSKKDHWERVFSYPTNDFSI
;
A
#
# COMPACT_ATOMS: atom_id res chain seq x y z
N MET A 1 -43.45 9.73 6.38
CA MET A 1 -43.04 10.27 5.06
C MET A 1 -41.58 9.93 4.86
N ALA A 2 -41.21 9.24 3.79
CA ALA A 2 -39.79 9.01 3.48
C ALA A 2 -39.13 10.35 3.16
N LEU A 3 -38.02 10.67 3.83
CA LEU A 3 -37.30 11.92 3.63
C LEU A 3 -36.67 11.90 2.22
N ASP A 4 -36.93 12.91 1.41
CA ASP A 4 -36.29 13.05 0.09
C ASP A 4 -34.78 13.26 0.25
N PHE A 5 -33.95 12.66 -0.61
CA PHE A 5 -32.49 12.76 -0.55
C PHE A 5 -32.00 14.22 -0.55
N LEU A 6 -32.62 15.11 -1.32
CA LEU A 6 -32.22 16.51 -1.35
C LEU A 6 -32.55 17.23 -0.04
N THR A 7 -33.66 16.84 0.60
CA THR A 7 -34.03 17.35 1.92
C THR A 7 -33.03 16.89 2.97
N TRP A 8 -32.69 15.58 2.96
CA TRP A 8 -31.65 15.03 3.82
C TRP A 8 -30.31 15.74 3.61
N PHE A 9 -29.87 15.88 2.36
CA PHE A 9 -28.58 16.49 2.04
C PHE A 9 -28.50 17.93 2.54
N LYS A 10 -29.54 18.74 2.31
CA LYS A 10 -29.62 20.12 2.82
C LYS A 10 -29.52 20.21 4.33
N GLN A 11 -30.13 19.27 5.06
CA GLN A 11 -30.10 19.24 6.52
C GLN A 11 -28.76 18.75 7.07
N ASN A 12 -27.96 18.04 6.28
CA ASN A 12 -26.76 17.35 6.75
C ASN A 12 -25.46 17.84 6.10
N GLN A 13 -25.45 18.95 5.34
CA GLN A 13 -24.27 19.37 4.54
C GLN A 13 -22.94 19.47 5.33
N THR A 14 -23.02 19.69 6.64
CA THR A 14 -21.86 19.75 7.54
C THR A 14 -21.15 18.41 7.72
N PHE A 15 -21.78 17.27 7.40
CA PHE A 15 -21.17 15.94 7.55
C PHE A 15 -19.88 15.82 6.74
N LEU A 16 -19.78 16.49 5.58
CA LEU A 16 -18.58 16.51 4.74
C LEU A 16 -17.36 17.17 5.40
N LYS A 17 -17.55 17.86 6.52
CA LYS A 17 -16.48 18.48 7.32
C LYS A 17 -16.15 17.66 8.58
N GLN A 18 -16.74 16.48 8.72
CA GLN A 18 -16.44 15.56 9.83
C GLN A 18 -15.32 14.61 9.43
N SER A 19 -14.56 14.13 10.40
CA SER A 19 -13.46 13.19 10.16
C SER A 19 -13.93 11.83 9.62
N GLU A 20 -15.14 11.43 10.01
CA GLU A 20 -15.80 10.17 9.64
C GLU A 20 -16.77 10.31 8.45
N ALA A 21 -16.64 11.38 7.66
CA ALA A 21 -17.58 11.67 6.55
C ALA A 21 -17.72 10.51 5.55
N SER A 22 -16.60 9.83 5.22
CA SER A 22 -16.56 8.66 4.32
C SER A 22 -17.41 7.52 4.88
N ALA A 23 -17.14 7.12 6.12
CA ALA A 23 -17.81 6.01 6.78
C ALA A 23 -19.32 6.26 6.96
N TYR A 24 -19.66 7.44 7.47
CA TYR A 24 -21.06 7.87 7.64
C TYR A 24 -21.81 7.85 6.31
N TRP A 25 -21.17 8.32 5.25
CA TRP A 25 -21.79 8.35 3.93
C TRP A 25 -22.02 6.96 3.34
N ASP A 26 -21.06 6.05 3.49
CA ASP A 26 -21.21 4.67 3.04
C ASP A 26 -22.36 3.94 3.76
N GLU A 27 -22.50 4.12 5.07
CA GLU A 27 -23.66 3.60 5.77
C GLU A 27 -24.97 4.18 5.24
N LYS A 28 -25.03 5.49 5.01
CA LYS A 28 -26.24 6.14 4.50
C LYS A 28 -26.62 5.72 3.08
N ILE A 29 -25.65 5.47 2.21
CA ILE A 29 -25.94 5.03 0.84
C ILE A 29 -26.38 3.57 0.76
N THR A 30 -26.13 2.75 1.79
CA THR A 30 -26.68 1.39 1.84
C THR A 30 -28.19 1.33 2.10
N ASP A 31 -28.83 2.43 2.54
CA ASP A 31 -30.28 2.47 2.75
C ASP A 31 -31.03 2.36 1.39
N PRO A 32 -31.85 1.31 1.18
CA PRO A 32 -32.61 1.14 -0.06
C PRO A 32 -33.54 2.32 -0.38
N GLN A 33 -34.06 3.02 0.64
CA GLN A 33 -34.88 4.21 0.43
C GLN A 33 -34.06 5.37 -0.12
N MET A 34 -32.85 5.56 0.41
CA MET A 34 -31.91 6.59 -0.05
C MET A 34 -31.50 6.34 -1.49
N GLN A 35 -31.12 5.09 -1.79
CA GLN A 35 -30.79 4.65 -3.13
C GLN A 35 -31.92 4.91 -4.13
N LYS A 36 -33.14 4.51 -3.77
CA LYS A 36 -34.33 4.72 -4.59
C LYS A 36 -34.62 6.21 -4.82
N ALA A 37 -34.41 7.05 -3.82
CA ALA A 37 -34.55 8.50 -3.95
C ALA A 37 -33.50 9.11 -4.90
N ILE A 38 -32.27 8.60 -4.87
CA ILE A 38 -31.19 9.04 -5.77
C ILE A 38 -31.48 8.65 -7.22
N VAL A 39 -31.87 7.40 -7.47
CA VAL A 39 -32.15 6.90 -8.83
C VAL A 39 -33.27 7.68 -9.52
N ARG A 40 -34.32 8.03 -8.78
CA ARG A 40 -35.54 8.65 -9.32
C ARG A 40 -35.36 10.08 -9.82
N ASN A 41 -34.31 10.78 -9.39
CA ASN A 41 -34.17 12.21 -9.63
C ASN A 41 -32.76 12.56 -10.12
N GLN A 42 -32.66 13.14 -11.32
CA GLN A 42 -31.38 13.55 -11.90
C GLN A 42 -30.61 14.54 -11.01
N LYS A 43 -31.30 15.45 -10.32
CA LYS A 43 -30.67 16.37 -9.37
C LYS A 43 -30.05 15.61 -8.20
N SER A 44 -30.75 14.62 -7.66
CA SER A 44 -30.21 13.73 -6.61
C SER A 44 -28.97 12.97 -7.09
N GLN A 45 -28.96 12.46 -8.32
CA GLN A 45 -27.79 11.81 -8.91
C GLN A 45 -26.58 12.75 -9.01
N MET A 46 -26.79 14.03 -9.36
CA MET A 46 -25.71 15.02 -9.42
C MET A 46 -25.13 15.33 -8.04
N PHE A 47 -25.97 15.48 -7.02
CA PHE A 47 -25.52 15.70 -5.64
C PHE A 47 -24.80 14.47 -5.07
N TYR A 48 -25.31 13.26 -5.35
CA TYR A 48 -24.62 12.00 -5.04
C TYR A 48 -23.21 11.97 -5.64
N ALA A 49 -23.08 12.24 -6.94
CA ALA A 49 -21.78 12.29 -7.62
C ALA A 49 -20.86 13.38 -7.05
N HIS A 50 -21.42 14.52 -6.66
CA HIS A 50 -20.66 15.60 -6.01
C HIS A 50 -20.10 15.16 -4.65
N ILE A 51 -20.91 14.52 -3.80
CA ILE A 51 -20.48 13.99 -2.50
C ILE A 51 -19.33 12.99 -2.68
N GLU A 52 -19.51 12.00 -3.57
CA GLU A 52 -18.51 10.99 -3.86
C GLU A 52 -17.19 11.59 -4.36
N SER A 53 -17.28 12.54 -5.31
CA SER A 53 -16.13 13.26 -5.83
C SER A 53 -15.44 14.09 -4.75
N LYS A 54 -16.20 14.72 -3.86
CA LYS A 54 -15.66 15.53 -2.77
C LYS A 54 -14.89 14.67 -1.77
N ILE A 55 -15.45 13.54 -1.32
CA ILE A 55 -14.76 12.64 -0.39
C ILE A 55 -13.50 12.04 -1.05
N ALA A 56 -13.59 11.59 -2.32
CA ALA A 56 -12.42 11.10 -3.05
C ALA A 56 -11.32 12.18 -3.22
N SER A 57 -11.70 13.43 -3.49
CA SER A 57 -10.74 14.54 -3.56
C SER A 57 -10.13 14.88 -2.20
N ASP A 58 -10.85 14.63 -1.11
CA ASP A 58 -10.36 14.85 0.26
C ASP A 58 -9.34 13.75 0.66
N HIS A 59 -9.63 12.50 0.32
CA HIS A 59 -8.67 11.41 0.47
C HIS A 59 -7.41 11.62 -0.39
N GLU A 60 -7.56 12.10 -1.63
CA GLU A 60 -6.44 12.44 -2.50
C GLU A 60 -5.53 13.49 -1.86
N GLN A 61 -6.11 14.59 -1.39
CA GLN A 61 -5.36 15.68 -0.76
C GLN A 61 -4.61 15.20 0.48
N LEU A 62 -5.28 14.41 1.32
CA LEU A 62 -4.70 13.83 2.52
C LEU A 62 -3.48 12.95 2.18
N ILE A 63 -3.63 11.99 1.27
CA ILE A 63 -2.53 11.09 0.86
C ILE A 63 -1.36 11.89 0.28
N ASN A 64 -1.64 12.76 -0.69
CA ASN A 64 -0.60 13.54 -1.36
C ASN A 64 0.13 14.46 -0.39
N PHE A 65 -0.58 15.11 0.53
CA PHE A 65 0.03 16.00 1.53
C PHE A 65 0.96 15.24 2.46
N TYR A 66 0.51 14.16 3.11
CA TYR A 66 1.32 13.46 4.12
C TYR A 66 2.53 12.76 3.49
N LEU A 67 2.37 12.14 2.31
CA LEU A 67 3.50 11.54 1.60
C LEU A 67 4.53 12.59 1.19
N ARG A 68 4.11 13.72 0.62
CA ARG A 68 5.06 14.78 0.23
C ARG A 68 5.69 15.43 1.45
N ALA A 69 4.94 15.68 2.52
CA ALA A 69 5.47 16.26 3.74
C ALA A 69 6.57 15.37 4.33
N ALA A 70 6.38 14.06 4.34
CA ALA A 70 7.42 13.11 4.74
C ALA A 70 8.59 13.08 3.74
N PHE A 71 8.31 13.06 2.44
CA PHE A 71 9.32 13.02 1.37
C PHE A 71 10.25 14.25 1.40
N LYS A 72 9.72 15.43 1.71
CA LYS A 72 10.51 16.66 1.88
C LYS A 72 11.55 16.59 2.99
N ARG A 73 11.37 15.68 3.95
CA ARG A 73 12.29 15.48 5.07
C ARG A 73 13.42 14.51 4.74
N LEU A 74 13.34 13.78 3.62
CA LEU A 74 14.40 12.89 3.18
C LEU A 74 15.64 13.69 2.80
N HIS A 75 16.79 13.18 3.20
CA HIS A 75 18.10 13.77 2.93
C HIS A 75 18.79 13.09 1.75
N ARG A 76 19.77 13.77 1.15
CA ARG A 76 20.63 13.21 0.09
C ARG A 76 21.23 11.86 0.50
N SER A 77 21.66 11.75 1.75
CA SER A 77 22.25 10.52 2.32
C SER A 77 21.31 9.31 2.29
N ASP A 78 19.99 9.52 2.31
CA ASP A 78 19.00 8.44 2.24
C ASP A 78 19.01 7.77 0.87
N PHE A 79 19.35 8.53 -0.18
CA PHE A 79 19.43 8.06 -1.56
C PHE A 79 20.81 7.52 -1.90
N GLU A 80 21.87 8.01 -1.26
CA GLU A 80 23.23 7.50 -1.44
C GLU A 80 23.38 6.08 -0.87
N ASN A 81 22.65 5.74 0.19
CA ASN A 81 22.64 4.39 0.77
C ASN A 81 21.27 3.71 0.55
N PRO A 82 21.07 3.01 -0.58
CA PRO A 82 19.77 2.46 -0.90
C PRO A 82 19.34 1.29 0.03
N LYS A 83 20.26 0.74 0.84
CA LYS A 83 19.95 -0.37 1.76
C LYS A 83 18.86 0.00 2.76
N GLY A 84 18.68 1.28 3.07
CA GLY A 84 17.60 1.76 3.93
C GLY A 84 16.21 1.59 3.33
N PHE A 85 16.07 1.59 2.00
CA PHE A 85 14.78 1.32 1.34
C PHE A 85 14.39 -0.16 1.40
N GLU A 86 15.38 -1.04 1.46
CA GLU A 86 15.17 -2.50 1.56
C GLU A 86 15.03 -2.95 3.02
N HIS A 87 15.78 -2.34 3.94
CA HIS A 87 15.85 -2.74 5.34
C HIS A 87 15.58 -1.55 6.26
N SER A 88 14.40 -1.53 6.91
CA SER A 88 14.00 -0.45 7.82
C SER A 88 14.99 -0.22 8.97
N ALA A 89 15.64 -1.27 9.46
CA ALA A 89 16.68 -1.18 10.50
C ALA A 89 17.93 -0.41 10.06
N LYS A 90 18.17 -0.30 8.74
CA LYS A 90 19.28 0.46 8.15
C LYS A 90 18.85 1.82 7.60
N ALA A 91 17.55 2.12 7.64
CA ALA A 91 17.01 3.39 7.19
C ALA A 91 17.38 4.50 8.18
N SER A 92 17.62 5.70 7.67
CA SER A 92 17.72 6.89 8.52
C SER A 92 16.39 7.15 9.22
N PHE A 93 16.41 7.98 10.26
CA PHE A 93 15.18 8.40 10.94
C PHE A 93 14.18 9.07 9.97
N ALA A 94 14.67 9.86 9.00
CA ALA A 94 13.81 10.52 8.02
C ALA A 94 13.14 9.50 7.09
N LEU A 95 13.88 8.50 6.62
CA LEU A 95 13.35 7.42 5.80
C LEU A 95 12.41 6.50 6.58
N GLN A 96 12.72 6.18 7.83
CA GLN A 96 11.80 5.45 8.72
C GLN A 96 10.49 6.21 8.90
N ASN A 97 10.54 7.52 9.14
CA ASN A 97 9.35 8.36 9.22
C ASN A 97 8.55 8.34 7.92
N PHE A 98 9.20 8.36 6.75
CA PHE A 98 8.50 8.22 5.47
C PHE A 98 7.79 6.87 5.33
N LEU A 99 8.48 5.78 5.66
CA LEU A 99 7.91 4.42 5.61
C LEU A 99 6.77 4.25 6.62
N ASP A 100 6.88 4.82 7.82
CA ASP A 100 5.83 4.83 8.84
C ASP A 100 4.59 5.61 8.38
N VAL A 101 4.77 6.82 7.81
CA VAL A 101 3.66 7.58 7.19
C VAL A 101 2.99 6.76 6.09
N ARG A 102 3.78 6.08 5.25
CA ARG A 102 3.25 5.19 4.20
C ARG A 102 2.40 4.07 4.79
N ASN A 103 2.87 3.40 5.85
CA ASN A 103 2.14 2.33 6.53
C ASN A 103 0.85 2.82 7.18
N LYS A 104 0.86 4.00 7.82
CA LYS A 104 -0.34 4.65 8.36
C LYS A 104 -1.39 4.92 7.28
N LEU A 105 -0.96 5.37 6.09
CA LEU A 105 -1.87 5.59 4.96
C LEU A 105 -2.40 4.28 4.36
N VAL A 106 -1.58 3.23 4.30
CA VAL A 106 -2.04 1.87 3.94
C VAL A 106 -3.13 1.41 4.90
N PHE A 107 -2.88 1.52 6.21
CA PHE A 107 -3.85 1.19 7.25
C PHE A 107 -5.13 2.02 7.13
N LEU A 108 -5.02 3.33 6.86
CA LEU A 108 -6.20 4.19 6.65
C LEU A 108 -7.11 3.65 5.56
N ILE A 109 -6.57 3.26 4.40
CA ILE A 109 -7.35 2.71 3.27
C ILE A 109 -7.97 1.37 3.65
N GLN A 110 -7.19 0.48 4.26
CA GLN A 110 -7.65 -0.85 4.68
C GLN A 110 -8.76 -0.74 5.72
N ASN A 111 -8.58 0.10 6.74
CA ASN A 111 -9.55 0.34 7.80
C ASN A 111 -10.82 1.01 7.26
N ASP A 112 -10.70 2.02 6.39
CA ASP A 112 -11.86 2.71 5.78
C ASP A 112 -12.80 1.71 5.08
N ILE A 113 -12.25 0.71 4.38
CA ILE A 113 -13.05 -0.34 3.73
C ILE A 113 -13.48 -1.43 4.73
N ALA A 114 -12.57 -1.90 5.59
CA ALA A 114 -12.80 -3.07 6.44
C ALA A 114 -13.72 -2.80 7.65
N GLN A 115 -13.82 -1.57 8.13
CA GLN A 115 -14.70 -1.20 9.25
C GLN A 115 -16.19 -1.38 8.94
N HIS A 116 -16.56 -1.45 7.66
CA HIS A 116 -17.95 -1.64 7.26
C HIS A 116 -18.40 -3.09 7.45
N THR A 117 -19.51 -3.25 8.17
CA THR A 117 -20.18 -4.54 8.37
C THR A 117 -20.94 -5.00 7.12
N SER A 118 -21.53 -4.05 6.39
CA SER A 118 -22.28 -4.32 5.16
C SER A 118 -21.37 -4.45 3.95
N ARG A 119 -21.56 -5.50 3.16
CA ARG A 119 -20.85 -5.72 1.89
C ARG A 119 -21.03 -4.55 0.91
N ASP A 120 -22.24 -4.00 0.85
CA ASP A 120 -22.59 -2.86 0.00
C ASP A 120 -21.76 -1.61 0.34
N ALA A 121 -21.57 -1.34 1.63
CA ALA A 121 -20.73 -0.24 2.11
C ALA A 121 -19.26 -0.48 1.75
N GLN A 122 -18.76 -1.73 1.89
CA GLN A 122 -17.40 -2.08 1.49
C GLN A 122 -17.15 -1.85 -0.02
N VAL A 123 -18.08 -2.26 -0.89
CA VAL A 123 -17.97 -2.05 -2.34
C VAL A 123 -18.05 -0.55 -2.68
N SER A 124 -18.89 0.21 -1.97
CA SER A 124 -18.98 1.67 -2.12
C SER A 124 -17.66 2.37 -1.75
N ALA A 125 -17.09 2.06 -0.59
CA ALA A 125 -15.80 2.56 -0.13
C ALA A 125 -14.67 2.19 -1.12
N PHE A 126 -14.62 0.92 -1.55
CA PHE A 126 -13.63 0.44 -2.53
C PHE A 126 -13.68 1.23 -3.84
N ARG A 127 -14.89 1.47 -4.38
CA ARG A 127 -15.11 2.28 -5.59
C ARG A 127 -14.61 3.72 -5.42
N ARG A 128 -14.82 4.31 -4.24
CA ARG A 128 -14.33 5.65 -3.91
C ARG A 128 -12.80 5.71 -3.90
N TRP A 129 -12.14 4.68 -3.41
CA TRP A 129 -10.68 4.58 -3.45
C TRP A 129 -10.13 4.38 -4.88
N ILE A 130 -10.84 3.70 -5.78
CA ILE A 130 -10.49 3.68 -7.22
C ILE A 130 -10.52 5.11 -7.78
N THR A 131 -11.56 5.89 -7.45
CA THR A 131 -11.67 7.30 -7.88
C THR A 131 -10.55 8.16 -7.29
N THR A 132 -10.18 7.90 -6.03
CA THR A 132 -9.07 8.58 -5.35
C THR A 132 -7.73 8.31 -6.05
N ALA A 133 -7.45 7.06 -6.41
CA ALA A 133 -6.26 6.70 -7.20
C ALA A 133 -6.23 7.41 -8.56
N GLU A 134 -7.38 7.52 -9.22
CA GLU A 134 -7.50 8.27 -10.48
C GLU A 134 -7.19 9.77 -10.30
N PHE A 135 -7.66 10.39 -9.22
CA PHE A 135 -7.35 11.79 -8.91
C PHE A 135 -5.86 12.00 -8.61
N LEU A 136 -5.23 11.10 -7.82
CA LEU A 136 -3.79 11.12 -7.55
C LEU A 136 -2.98 11.06 -8.85
N LEU A 137 -3.34 10.15 -9.77
CA LEU A 137 -2.67 10.00 -11.07
C LEU A 137 -2.84 11.24 -11.96
N LYS A 138 -4.04 11.85 -11.98
CA LYS A 138 -4.31 13.09 -12.75
C LYS A 138 -3.55 14.30 -12.20
N ARG A 139 -3.27 14.33 -10.90
CA ARG A 139 -2.50 15.37 -10.21
C ARG A 139 -0.99 15.08 -10.17
N ASN A 140 -0.53 14.08 -10.93
CA ASN A 140 0.87 13.63 -11.00
C ASN A 140 1.47 13.24 -9.63
N SER A 141 0.63 12.81 -8.68
CA SER A 141 1.06 12.20 -7.43
C SER A 141 1.25 10.69 -7.64
N TYR A 142 2.32 10.30 -8.33
CA TYR A 142 2.57 8.91 -8.71
C TYR A 142 2.84 8.01 -7.50
N GLU A 143 3.53 8.49 -6.45
CA GLU A 143 3.71 7.74 -5.20
C GLU A 143 2.36 7.41 -4.55
N GLY A 144 1.50 8.42 -4.38
CA GLY A 144 0.18 8.22 -3.78
C GLY A 144 -0.73 7.32 -4.63
N TYR A 145 -0.75 7.54 -5.94
CA TYR A 145 -1.50 6.70 -6.87
C TYR A 145 -1.07 5.23 -6.79
N PHE A 146 0.25 4.99 -6.77
CA PHE A 146 0.80 3.64 -6.70
C PHE A 146 0.44 2.98 -5.36
N LEU A 147 0.59 3.71 -4.24
CA LEU A 147 0.17 3.26 -2.91
C LEU A 147 -1.28 2.79 -2.90
N VAL A 148 -2.22 3.64 -3.33
CA VAL A 148 -3.65 3.29 -3.30
C VAL A 148 -3.94 2.09 -4.20
N THR A 149 -3.38 2.06 -5.41
CA THR A 149 -3.64 0.97 -6.37
C THR A 149 -3.14 -0.38 -5.83
N THR A 150 -1.95 -0.43 -5.23
CA THR A 150 -1.40 -1.67 -4.64
C THR A 150 -2.22 -2.13 -3.44
N VAL A 151 -2.68 -1.22 -2.58
CA VAL A 151 -3.53 -1.59 -1.43
C VAL A 151 -4.88 -2.16 -1.91
N LEU A 152 -5.50 -1.52 -2.90
CA LEU A 152 -6.76 -2.01 -3.46
C LEU A 152 -6.61 -3.37 -4.14
N LEU A 153 -5.49 -3.63 -4.81
CA LEU A 153 -5.21 -4.96 -5.36
C LEU A 153 -5.14 -6.02 -4.26
N GLY A 154 -4.45 -5.76 -3.15
CA GLY A 154 -4.41 -6.68 -2.01
C GLY A 154 -5.80 -6.96 -1.45
N ILE A 155 -6.59 -5.90 -1.21
CA ILE A 155 -7.97 -6.02 -0.73
C ILE A 155 -8.83 -6.82 -1.71
N ASP A 156 -8.66 -6.64 -3.02
CA ASP A 156 -9.44 -7.37 -4.04
C ASP A 156 -9.04 -8.85 -4.16
N ILE A 157 -7.77 -9.18 -3.95
CA ILE A 157 -7.34 -10.58 -3.88
C ILE A 157 -8.04 -11.29 -2.71
N ASP A 158 -8.14 -10.64 -1.57
CA ASP A 158 -8.73 -11.22 -0.36
C ASP A 158 -10.26 -11.22 -0.39
N LYS A 159 -10.86 -10.11 -0.84
CA LYS A 159 -12.30 -9.87 -0.72
C LYS A 159 -13.05 -9.93 -2.04
N ASN A 160 -12.39 -9.88 -3.21
CA ASN A 160 -13.00 -9.92 -4.55
C ASN A 160 -14.11 -8.86 -4.74
N LEU A 161 -13.88 -7.64 -4.22
CA LEU A 161 -14.83 -6.51 -4.27
C LEU A 161 -14.99 -5.95 -5.68
N LEU A 162 -13.95 -5.99 -6.52
CA LEU A 162 -13.92 -5.39 -7.84
C LEU A 162 -15.02 -5.94 -8.75
N ARG A 163 -15.31 -7.25 -8.66
CA ARG A 163 -16.35 -7.90 -9.48
C ARG A 163 -17.76 -7.36 -9.21
N GLU A 164 -18.00 -6.85 -8.01
CA GLU A 164 -19.27 -6.27 -7.59
C GLU A 164 -19.35 -4.77 -7.91
N THR A 165 -18.23 -4.15 -8.29
CA THR A 165 -18.24 -2.75 -8.73
C THR A 165 -18.81 -2.62 -10.14
N PRO A 166 -19.30 -1.42 -10.52
CA PRO A 166 -19.71 -1.13 -11.89
C PRO A 166 -18.60 -1.36 -12.93
N GLU A 167 -18.96 -1.80 -14.13
CA GLU A 167 -18.02 -2.05 -15.25
C GLU A 167 -17.08 -0.86 -15.53
N VAL A 168 -17.58 0.38 -15.43
CA VAL A 168 -16.72 1.56 -15.63
C VAL A 168 -15.63 1.66 -14.55
N CYS A 169 -15.94 1.31 -13.30
CA CYS A 169 -14.96 1.29 -12.23
C CYS A 169 -13.95 0.15 -12.42
N GLN A 170 -14.41 -1.02 -12.91
CA GLN A 170 -13.54 -2.13 -13.28
C GLN A 170 -12.55 -1.73 -14.39
N ASN A 171 -13.02 -1.04 -15.43
CA ASN A 171 -12.17 -0.55 -16.52
C ASN A 171 -11.15 0.49 -16.04
N ILE A 172 -11.59 1.45 -15.19
CA ILE A 172 -10.67 2.42 -14.59
C ILE A 172 -9.60 1.69 -13.75
N PHE A 173 -10.00 0.76 -12.90
CA PHE A 173 -9.06 0.02 -12.07
C PHE A 173 -8.09 -0.82 -12.90
N LYS A 174 -8.55 -1.42 -14.00
CA LYS A 174 -7.68 -2.12 -14.96
C LYS A 174 -6.64 -1.16 -15.56
N GLU A 175 -7.03 0.03 -16.01
CA GLU A 175 -6.08 1.02 -16.55
C GLU A 175 -5.04 1.46 -15.51
N LEU A 176 -5.48 1.68 -14.26
CA LEU A 176 -4.59 1.97 -13.14
C LEU A 176 -3.63 0.78 -12.90
N PHE A 177 -4.16 -0.43 -12.80
CA PHE A 177 -3.33 -1.62 -12.57
C PHE A 177 -2.27 -1.83 -13.68
N GLU A 178 -2.65 -1.70 -14.96
CA GLU A 178 -1.70 -1.82 -16.08
C GLU A 178 -0.56 -0.79 -16.01
N LEU A 179 -0.86 0.44 -15.57
CA LEU A 179 0.17 1.45 -15.36
C LEU A 179 1.10 1.10 -14.18
N ALA A 180 0.58 0.48 -13.12
CA ALA A 180 1.36 0.04 -11.96
C ALA A 180 2.14 -1.27 -12.18
N ASN A 181 1.99 -1.91 -13.35
CA ASN A 181 2.61 -3.19 -13.67
C ASN A 181 4.16 -3.11 -13.62
N PRO A 182 4.85 -4.02 -12.90
CA PRO A 182 6.31 -4.03 -12.79
C PRO A 182 7.04 -4.44 -14.08
N SER A 183 6.32 -4.90 -15.10
CA SER A 183 6.88 -5.33 -16.38
C SER A 183 7.81 -4.28 -16.99
N LEU A 184 8.95 -4.76 -17.51
CA LEU A 184 9.98 -3.92 -18.14
C LEU A 184 10.42 -2.75 -17.24
N ASN A 185 10.58 -3.00 -15.94
CA ASN A 185 10.94 -1.98 -14.94
C ASN A 185 9.95 -0.80 -14.92
N PHE A 186 8.65 -1.12 -14.83
CA PHE A 186 7.56 -0.14 -14.78
C PHE A 186 7.55 0.80 -16.01
N GLN A 187 7.81 0.26 -17.20
CA GLN A 187 7.94 1.06 -18.43
C GLN A 187 6.70 1.93 -18.71
N ALA A 188 5.50 1.41 -18.45
CA ALA A 188 4.25 2.12 -18.65
C ALA A 188 4.17 3.37 -17.76
N LEU A 189 4.42 3.23 -16.45
CA LEU A 189 4.47 4.36 -15.50
C LEU A 189 5.58 5.35 -15.87
N ARG A 190 6.79 4.88 -16.19
CA ARG A 190 7.91 5.76 -16.58
C ARG A 190 7.61 6.55 -17.84
N THR A 191 6.98 5.92 -18.83
CA THR A 191 6.52 6.60 -20.06
C THR A 191 5.49 7.65 -19.72
N ARG A 192 4.51 7.32 -18.88
CA ARG A 192 3.50 8.27 -18.41
C ARG A 192 4.12 9.48 -17.70
N ILE A 193 5.08 9.29 -16.80
CA ILE A 193 5.79 10.36 -16.08
C ILE A 193 6.54 11.26 -17.09
N ARG A 194 7.26 10.66 -18.03
CA ARG A 194 8.00 11.38 -19.07
C ARG A 194 7.08 12.24 -19.94
N ASP A 195 5.97 11.68 -20.39
CA ASP A 195 5.06 12.31 -21.36
C ASP A 195 4.14 13.37 -20.71
N LYS A 196 3.97 13.32 -19.38
CA LYS A 196 3.13 14.25 -18.60
C LYS A 196 3.91 15.06 -17.58
N LYS A 197 5.20 15.27 -17.86
CA LYS A 197 6.11 16.02 -17.00
C LYS A 197 5.49 17.34 -16.54
N SER A 198 5.47 17.54 -15.23
CA SER A 198 4.93 18.75 -14.59
C SER A 198 5.83 19.20 -13.46
N ALA A 199 5.74 20.49 -13.09
CA ALA A 199 6.38 21.00 -11.89
C ALA A 199 5.82 20.33 -10.61
N ASN A 200 4.61 19.80 -10.68
CA ASN A 200 3.94 19.12 -9.56
C ASN A 200 4.17 17.60 -9.57
N ASP A 201 5.12 17.08 -10.33
CA ASP A 201 5.39 15.64 -10.30
C ASP A 201 5.81 15.19 -8.88
N PHE A 202 5.36 14.01 -8.51
CA PHE A 202 5.85 13.28 -7.33
C PHE A 202 6.01 11.83 -7.71
N THR A 203 7.22 11.56 -8.19
CA THR A 203 7.63 10.25 -8.68
C THR A 203 7.66 9.27 -7.52
N ALA A 204 7.22 8.04 -7.78
CA ALA A 204 7.19 7.01 -6.76
C ALA A 204 8.60 6.68 -6.26
N LEU A 205 8.79 6.63 -4.95
CA LEU A 205 10.09 6.53 -4.30
C LEU A 205 10.83 5.24 -4.67
N PHE A 206 10.07 4.16 -4.89
CA PHE A 206 10.64 2.88 -5.30
C PHE A 206 11.33 2.97 -6.69
N LEU A 207 10.86 3.83 -7.60
CA LEU A 207 11.50 4.05 -8.90
C LEU A 207 12.88 4.69 -8.73
N TRP A 208 12.98 5.69 -7.86
CA TRP A 208 14.25 6.32 -7.51
C TRP A 208 15.21 5.32 -6.86
N SER A 209 14.74 4.56 -5.87
CA SER A 209 15.58 3.56 -5.19
C SER A 209 16.12 2.54 -6.18
N ARG A 210 15.29 2.05 -7.10
CA ARG A 210 15.68 1.04 -8.09
C ARG A 210 16.69 1.58 -9.09
N ASP A 211 16.52 2.82 -9.54
CA ASP A 211 17.48 3.45 -10.46
C ASP A 211 18.85 3.61 -9.77
N LEU A 212 18.86 4.04 -8.51
CA LEU A 212 20.10 4.19 -7.74
C LEU A 212 20.79 2.87 -7.44
N ILE A 213 20.03 1.82 -7.05
CA ILE A 213 20.57 0.46 -6.87
C ILE A 213 21.19 -0.05 -8.17
N SER A 214 20.50 0.13 -9.30
CA SER A 214 20.97 -0.32 -10.61
C SER A 214 22.27 0.38 -11.02
N ILE A 215 22.39 1.68 -10.73
CA ILE A 215 23.62 2.45 -10.99
C ILE A 215 24.76 1.98 -10.08
N ASN A 216 24.50 1.76 -8.79
CA ASN A 216 25.49 1.31 -7.82
C ASN A 216 26.01 -0.11 -8.11
N ALA A 217 25.15 -1.02 -8.58
CA ALA A 217 25.57 -2.35 -8.99
C ALA A 217 26.55 -2.31 -10.18
N ASN A 218 26.32 -1.40 -11.13
CA ASN A 218 27.21 -1.22 -12.28
C ASN A 218 28.57 -0.61 -11.91
N LEU A 219 28.67 0.12 -10.78
CA LEU A 219 29.95 0.61 -10.24
C LEU A 219 30.79 -0.54 -9.69
N GLN A 220 30.19 -1.39 -8.88
CA GLN A 220 30.90 -2.49 -8.21
C GLN A 220 31.47 -3.52 -9.18
N GLN A 221 30.81 -3.75 -10.32
CA GLN A 221 31.30 -4.66 -11.36
C GLN A 221 32.52 -4.12 -12.13
N LYS A 222 32.75 -2.80 -12.09
CA LYS A 222 33.82 -2.15 -12.88
C LYS A 222 35.11 -1.94 -12.12
N THR A 223 35.10 -2.00 -10.79
CA THR A 223 36.33 -1.94 -9.99
C THR A 223 37.05 -3.28 -10.16
N PRO A 224 38.12 -3.37 -10.97
CA PRO A 224 38.86 -4.62 -11.10
C PRO A 224 39.43 -4.91 -9.72
N SER A 225 39.26 -6.14 -9.23
CA SER A 225 39.88 -6.62 -8.00
C SER A 225 41.40 -6.49 -8.13
N GLN A 226 41.94 -5.33 -7.74
CA GLN A 226 43.36 -5.02 -7.86
C GLN A 226 44.19 -5.67 -6.74
N ASP A 227 43.57 -6.54 -5.94
CA ASP A 227 44.18 -7.24 -4.80
C ASP A 227 44.57 -8.71 -5.09
N SER A 228 44.55 -9.18 -6.33
CA SER A 228 45.09 -10.51 -6.69
C SER A 228 46.50 -10.43 -7.30
N SER A 229 47.40 -9.70 -6.64
CA SER A 229 48.84 -9.85 -6.87
C SER A 229 49.64 -9.75 -5.58
N GLU A 230 49.55 -10.76 -4.73
CA GLU A 230 50.66 -11.13 -3.83
C GLU A 230 50.55 -12.62 -3.41
N HIS A 231 51.41 -13.45 -4.02
CA HIS A 231 51.92 -14.77 -3.59
C HIS A 231 50.98 -16.00 -3.72
N ASN A 232 51.33 -17.12 -4.37
CA ASN A 232 52.64 -17.78 -4.49
C ASN A 232 52.81 -18.62 -5.77
N ASN A 233 54.04 -18.61 -6.29
CA ASN A 233 54.64 -19.66 -7.10
C ASN A 233 54.73 -20.96 -6.29
N THR A 234 54.29 -22.12 -6.81
CA THR A 234 55.10 -23.36 -6.83
C THR A 234 54.54 -24.33 -7.89
N SER A 235 55.42 -24.70 -8.83
CA SER A 235 55.44 -25.85 -9.75
C SER A 235 54.46 -27.01 -9.51
N ASP A 236 53.82 -27.53 -10.57
CA ASP A 236 54.24 -28.80 -11.19
C ASP A 236 53.54 -29.08 -12.54
N ALA A 237 54.10 -30.02 -13.27
CA ALA A 237 54.10 -30.18 -14.72
C ALA A 237 52.88 -30.83 -15.42
N SER A 238 52.95 -30.71 -16.76
CA SER A 238 52.58 -31.67 -17.83
C SER A 238 51.24 -31.61 -18.59
N ASP A 239 51.44 -31.70 -19.91
CA ASP A 239 50.64 -32.33 -20.97
C ASP A 239 49.62 -31.53 -21.79
N GLU A 240 50.17 -30.98 -22.89
CA GLU A 240 49.83 -31.28 -24.30
C GLU A 240 48.45 -31.90 -24.59
N THR A 241 47.64 -31.22 -25.42
CA THR A 241 47.45 -31.65 -26.82
C THR A 241 46.67 -30.62 -27.64
N SER A 242 47.09 -30.56 -28.90
CA SER A 242 46.75 -29.74 -30.06
C SER A 242 45.32 -29.87 -30.58
N SER A 243 44.83 -28.82 -31.27
CA SER A 243 44.33 -28.95 -32.66
C SER A 243 44.14 -27.58 -33.33
N GLU A 244 44.97 -27.37 -34.35
CA GLU A 244 44.76 -26.72 -35.67
C GLU A 244 43.30 -26.43 -36.09
N SER A 245 42.96 -25.54 -37.02
CA SER A 245 43.59 -24.45 -37.78
C SER A 245 42.46 -23.91 -38.68
N SER A 246 42.49 -22.62 -39.06
CA SER A 246 41.80 -22.14 -40.28
C SER A 246 42.30 -20.76 -40.64
N GLU A 247 42.56 -20.63 -41.92
CA GLU A 247 43.42 -19.71 -42.66
C GLU A 247 42.62 -18.56 -43.32
N PHE A 248 43.36 -17.64 -43.96
CA PHE A 248 42.95 -16.64 -44.97
C PHE A 248 42.30 -15.32 -44.47
N THR A 249 42.70 -14.11 -44.89
CA THR A 249 43.52 -13.64 -46.03
C THR A 249 44.09 -12.25 -45.79
N ASP A 250 45.22 -11.96 -46.43
CA ASP A 250 45.81 -10.65 -46.68
C ASP A 250 44.87 -9.69 -47.43
N THR A 251 44.91 -8.41 -47.06
CA THR A 251 44.79 -7.29 -48.02
C THR A 251 45.55 -6.09 -47.49
N ASP A 252 46.72 -5.83 -48.09
CA ASP A 252 47.43 -4.56 -48.07
C ASP A 252 46.57 -3.47 -48.73
N LEU A 253 46.54 -2.27 -48.14
CA LEU A 253 46.59 -0.99 -48.87
C LEU A 253 46.88 0.16 -47.90
N GLN A 254 48.03 0.79 -48.13
CA GLN A 254 48.46 2.06 -47.55
C GLN A 254 47.48 3.18 -47.91
N GLU A 255 47.16 4.06 -46.96
CA GLU A 255 47.28 5.50 -47.19
C GLU A 255 47.34 6.27 -45.87
N SER A 256 48.45 6.98 -45.73
CA SER A 256 48.77 7.92 -44.67
C SER A 256 48.00 9.21 -44.87
N ASP A 257 47.15 9.57 -43.90
CA ASP A 257 46.72 10.95 -43.73
C ASP A 257 46.79 11.33 -42.24
N SER A 258 47.74 12.21 -41.95
CA SER A 258 48.00 12.75 -40.61
C SER A 258 46.91 13.74 -40.24
N ALA A 259 45.80 13.24 -39.70
CA ALA A 259 44.80 14.05 -39.02
C ALA A 259 45.32 14.45 -37.62
N PRO A 260 45.07 15.68 -37.14
CA PRO A 260 45.52 16.12 -35.83
C PRO A 260 44.92 15.22 -34.76
N GLN A 261 45.81 14.61 -33.98
CA GLN A 261 45.52 13.76 -32.84
C GLN A 261 44.80 14.61 -31.77
N MET A 262 43.49 14.78 -31.94
CA MET A 262 42.65 15.33 -30.89
C MET A 262 42.69 14.32 -29.75
N MET A 263 43.35 14.71 -28.65
CA MET A 263 43.24 14.04 -27.36
C MET A 263 41.75 13.86 -27.06
N LYS A 264 41.21 12.67 -27.33
CA LYS A 264 39.97 12.22 -26.71
C LYS A 264 40.33 12.08 -25.24
N GLU A 265 40.06 13.12 -24.46
CA GLU A 265 39.98 12.99 -23.01
C GLU A 265 39.07 11.80 -22.74
N GLU A 266 39.67 10.67 -22.39
CA GLU A 266 38.97 9.55 -21.77
C GLU A 266 38.44 10.09 -20.44
N LYS A 267 37.27 10.72 -20.49
CA LYS A 267 36.50 11.02 -19.29
C LYS A 267 36.33 9.69 -18.58
N SER A 268 36.96 9.56 -17.41
CA SER A 268 36.96 8.30 -16.68
C SER A 268 35.52 7.83 -16.51
N SER A 269 35.30 6.51 -16.63
CA SER A 269 33.97 5.90 -16.50
C SER A 269 33.26 6.31 -15.20
N ASP A 270 34.03 6.62 -14.15
CA ASP A 270 33.51 7.05 -12.85
C ASP A 270 32.83 8.41 -12.93
N SER A 271 33.42 9.35 -13.69
CA SER A 271 32.83 10.69 -13.91
C SER A 271 31.45 10.62 -14.57
N PHE A 272 31.19 9.65 -15.44
CA PHE A 272 29.88 9.49 -16.08
C PHE A 272 28.81 8.99 -15.10
N ILE A 273 29.16 8.09 -14.18
CA ILE A 273 28.20 7.52 -13.25
C ILE A 273 27.82 8.54 -12.17
N ASP A 274 28.79 9.28 -11.63
CA ASP A 274 28.53 10.37 -10.69
C ASP A 274 27.57 11.40 -11.29
N GLN A 275 27.73 11.73 -12.57
CA GLN A 275 26.81 12.61 -13.29
C GLN A 275 25.37 12.05 -13.37
N GLN A 276 25.18 10.73 -13.49
CA GLN A 276 23.84 10.13 -13.49
C GLN A 276 23.21 10.18 -12.09
N ILE A 277 23.98 9.90 -11.04
CA ILE A 277 23.53 9.98 -9.65
C ILE A 277 23.14 11.42 -9.33
N ASP A 278 24.00 12.40 -9.60
CA ASP A 278 23.71 13.81 -9.36
C ASP A 278 22.48 14.29 -10.15
N LYS A 279 22.26 13.78 -11.36
CA LYS A 279 21.06 14.07 -12.15
C LYS A 279 19.79 13.51 -11.50
N ILE A 280 19.82 12.33 -10.89
CA ILE A 280 18.70 11.76 -10.15
C ILE A 280 18.45 12.57 -8.88
N LEU A 281 19.49 12.82 -8.09
CA LEU A 281 19.41 13.60 -6.86
C LEU A 281 18.89 15.03 -7.10
N TRP A 282 19.29 15.64 -8.21
CA TRP A 282 18.77 16.94 -8.63
C TRP A 282 17.25 16.89 -8.88
N LYS A 283 16.75 15.87 -9.59
CA LYS A 283 15.29 15.71 -9.82
C LYS A 283 14.53 15.51 -8.52
N ILE A 284 15.04 14.67 -7.63
CA ILE A 284 14.47 14.45 -6.29
C ILE A 284 14.36 15.79 -5.56
N ARG A 285 15.45 16.57 -5.55
CA ARG A 285 15.47 17.90 -4.93
C ARG A 285 14.41 18.83 -5.54
N CYS A 286 14.23 18.84 -6.86
CA CYS A 286 13.18 19.62 -7.50
C CYS A 286 11.77 19.23 -7.00
N GLU A 287 11.48 17.93 -6.92
CA GLU A 287 10.18 17.45 -6.40
C GLU A 287 9.97 17.80 -4.91
N GLN A 288 11.04 17.82 -4.11
CA GLN A 288 10.99 18.25 -2.70
C GLN A 288 10.69 19.75 -2.53
N GLN A 289 10.97 20.60 -3.52
CA GLN A 289 10.69 22.04 -3.41
C GLN A 289 9.23 22.41 -3.72
N VAL A 290 8.42 21.49 -4.23
CA VAL A 290 7.01 21.75 -4.57
C VAL A 290 6.22 22.14 -3.33
N GLU A 291 5.65 23.34 -3.29
CA GLU A 291 4.86 23.82 -2.15
C GLU A 291 3.65 22.93 -1.86
N LEU A 292 3.34 22.76 -0.57
CA LEU A 292 2.19 21.96 -0.15
C LEU A 292 1.04 22.88 0.19
N PRO A 293 -0.13 22.74 -0.46
CA PRO A 293 -1.31 23.47 -0.04
C PRO A 293 -1.69 23.05 1.38
N PRO A 294 -2.21 23.97 2.21
CA PRO A 294 -2.67 23.63 3.55
C PRO A 294 -3.82 22.63 3.48
N LEU A 295 -3.79 21.62 4.35
CA LEU A 295 -4.92 20.70 4.50
C LEU A 295 -6.07 21.36 5.27
N ALA A 296 -7.29 21.02 4.88
CA ALA A 296 -8.47 21.38 5.65
C ALA A 296 -8.43 20.72 7.06
N PRO A 297 -8.92 21.40 8.11
CA PRO A 297 -8.83 20.88 9.48
C PRO A 297 -9.43 19.48 9.69
N HIS A 298 -10.52 19.17 8.98
CA HIS A 298 -11.17 17.85 9.10
C HIS A 298 -10.31 16.72 8.54
N LEU A 299 -9.51 16.98 7.49
CA LEU A 299 -8.58 15.99 6.95
C LEU A 299 -7.40 15.73 7.90
N ILE A 300 -6.94 16.77 8.60
CA ILE A 300 -5.94 16.62 9.65
C ILE A 300 -6.50 15.75 10.79
N ALA A 301 -7.75 15.98 11.18
CA ALA A 301 -8.44 15.16 12.18
C ALA A 301 -8.58 13.70 11.72
N THR A 302 -9.06 13.46 10.48
CA THR A 302 -9.16 12.10 9.89
C THR A 302 -7.83 11.35 9.94
N TYR A 303 -6.72 12.01 9.58
CA TYR A 303 -5.41 11.37 9.63
C TYR A 303 -4.99 11.03 11.06
N LYS A 304 -5.14 11.96 12.00
CA LYS A 304 -4.76 11.76 13.41
C LYS A 304 -5.56 10.65 14.08
N GLU A 305 -6.87 10.59 13.83
CA GLU A 305 -7.72 9.52 14.35
C GLU A 305 -7.30 8.15 13.77
N ASN A 306 -6.99 8.08 12.47
CA ASN A 306 -6.47 6.84 11.87
C ASN A 306 -5.08 6.47 12.38
N GLU A 307 -4.21 7.45 12.64
CA GLU A 307 -2.90 7.22 13.26
C GLU A 307 -3.04 6.63 14.67
N GLN A 308 -4.00 7.12 15.46
CA GLN A 308 -4.31 6.52 16.76
C GLN A 308 -4.81 5.08 16.62
N LYS A 309 -5.74 4.82 15.69
CA LYS A 309 -6.23 3.47 15.39
C LYS A 309 -5.09 2.53 14.96
N PHE A 310 -4.16 3.02 14.12
CA PHE A 310 -2.99 2.27 13.68
C PHE A 310 -2.07 1.91 14.85
N ASN A 311 -1.79 2.85 15.75
CA ASN A 311 -0.93 2.61 16.90
C ASN A 311 -1.56 1.58 17.86
N VAL A 312 -2.87 1.67 18.10
CA VAL A 312 -3.62 0.68 18.89
C VAL A 312 -3.55 -0.70 18.23
N HIS A 313 -3.81 -0.77 16.92
CA HIS A 313 -3.77 -2.02 16.16
C HIS A 313 -2.40 -2.71 16.24
N ASN A 314 -1.30 -1.97 16.05
CA ASN A 314 0.04 -2.53 16.14
C ASN A 314 0.38 -3.00 17.57
N LEU A 315 -0.09 -2.27 18.59
CA LEU A 315 0.09 -2.69 19.98
C LEU A 315 -0.66 -4.00 20.26
N THR A 316 -1.89 -4.14 19.74
CA THR A 316 -2.66 -5.38 19.84
C THR A 316 -1.92 -6.56 19.20
N ILE A 317 -1.46 -6.41 17.95
CA ILE A 317 -0.69 -7.46 17.26
C ILE A 317 0.57 -7.85 18.05
N PHE A 318 1.28 -6.86 18.59
CA PHE A 318 2.47 -7.12 19.39
C PHE A 318 2.14 -7.95 20.64
N LEU A 319 1.10 -7.58 21.40
CA LEU A 319 0.69 -8.31 22.59
C LEU A 319 0.21 -9.73 22.28
N GLU A 320 -0.53 -9.91 21.17
CA GLU A 320 -0.96 -11.23 20.70
C GLU A 320 0.23 -12.13 20.32
N SER A 321 1.26 -11.55 19.70
CA SER A 321 2.49 -12.28 19.36
C SER A 321 3.28 -12.75 20.59
N GLN A 322 3.31 -11.93 21.66
CA GLN A 322 3.95 -12.29 22.91
C GLN A 322 3.18 -13.40 23.65
N ALA A 323 1.84 -13.27 23.73
CA ALA A 323 1.00 -14.28 24.37
C ALA A 323 1.09 -15.66 23.68
N SER A 324 1.25 -15.67 22.36
CA SER A 324 1.42 -16.92 21.58
C SER A 324 2.75 -17.61 21.91
N HIS A 325 3.84 -16.85 22.06
CA HIS A 325 5.14 -17.40 22.45
C HIS A 325 5.16 -17.94 23.90
N ASP A 326 4.43 -17.31 24.83
CA ASP A 326 4.35 -17.79 26.20
C ASP A 326 3.54 -19.09 26.31
N SER A 327 2.48 -19.25 25.50
CA SER A 327 1.68 -20.48 25.45
C SER A 327 2.48 -21.67 24.94
N GLU A 328 3.29 -21.49 23.88
CA GLU A 328 4.14 -22.55 23.33
C GLU A 328 5.22 -23.01 24.32
N ASN A 329 5.79 -22.07 25.09
CA ASN A 329 6.80 -22.40 26.10
C ASN A 329 6.20 -23.08 27.34
N SER A 330 4.95 -22.77 27.70
CA SER A 330 4.29 -23.40 28.86
C SER A 330 3.97 -24.87 28.59
N GLU A 331 3.59 -25.25 27.37
CA GLU A 331 3.21 -26.63 27.02
C GLU A 331 4.42 -27.58 27.06
N LEU A 332 5.60 -27.08 26.64
CA LEU A 332 6.88 -27.82 26.69
C LEU A 332 7.38 -28.11 28.11
N THR A 333 6.94 -27.37 29.13
CA THR A 333 7.35 -27.61 30.52
C THR A 333 6.45 -28.60 31.29
N SER A 334 5.34 -29.03 30.70
CA SER A 334 4.39 -29.95 31.35
C SER A 334 4.65 -31.44 31.10
N VAL A 335 5.55 -31.79 30.19
CA VAL A 335 5.79 -33.19 29.75
C VAL A 335 6.79 -33.94 30.65
N ASP A 336 7.57 -33.25 31.49
CA ASP A 336 8.63 -33.89 32.31
C ASP A 336 8.26 -34.13 33.79
N ASN A 337 7.03 -33.86 34.23
CA ASN A 337 6.63 -34.02 35.64
C ASN A 337 5.95 -35.36 36.01
N ASP A 338 5.80 -36.29 35.07
CA ASP A 338 5.22 -37.62 35.34
C ASP A 338 6.27 -38.71 35.67
N LEU A 339 7.55 -38.35 35.87
CA LEU A 339 8.63 -39.28 36.19
C LEU A 339 9.32 -39.02 37.54
N ALA A 340 8.56 -38.64 38.57
CA ALA A 340 9.08 -38.55 39.94
C ALA A 340 8.04 -38.98 40.99
N GLY A 341 7.58 -40.23 40.87
CA GLY A 341 6.96 -40.96 41.98
C GLY A 341 7.84 -42.11 42.41
N LEU A 342 8.69 -41.92 43.43
CA LEU A 342 9.02 -42.93 44.44
C LEU A 342 9.83 -42.30 45.60
N GLU A 343 9.30 -42.52 46.81
CA GLU A 343 9.93 -42.43 48.14
C GLU A 343 10.16 -41.04 48.78
N SER A 344 9.31 -40.67 49.75
CA SER A 344 9.56 -41.02 51.17
C SER A 344 8.60 -40.29 52.13
N ILE A 345 8.28 -41.02 53.19
CA ILE A 345 7.34 -40.77 54.28
C ILE A 345 8.03 -39.95 55.39
N SER A 346 7.35 -39.02 56.06
CA SER A 346 7.20 -38.98 57.54
C SER A 346 6.48 -37.75 58.07
N GLU A 347 5.91 -37.96 59.27
CA GLU A 347 4.81 -37.27 59.96
C GLU A 347 5.22 -36.02 60.75
N SER A 348 4.25 -35.12 60.98
CA SER A 348 3.87 -34.53 62.30
C SER A 348 2.89 -33.36 62.04
N GLU A 349 1.60 -33.54 62.31
CA GLU A 349 0.88 -33.13 63.53
C GLU A 349 1.18 -31.70 63.99
N PHE A 350 0.24 -30.78 63.76
CA PHE A 350 -0.27 -29.88 64.81
C PHE A 350 -1.63 -29.28 64.41
N ASN A 351 -2.61 -29.45 65.30
CA ASN A 351 -3.94 -28.87 65.26
C ASN A 351 -3.89 -27.37 65.61
N ASP A 352 -4.74 -26.56 64.97
CA ASP A 352 -5.75 -25.73 65.64
C ASP A 352 -6.60 -24.94 64.62
N GLU A 353 -7.90 -25.23 64.62
CA GLU A 353 -9.03 -24.51 63.99
C GLU A 353 -9.61 -23.46 64.98
N PRO A 354 -10.64 -22.65 64.65
CA PRO A 354 -11.00 -21.83 63.47
C PRO A 354 -11.48 -20.42 63.99
N PRO A 355 -12.46 -19.64 63.41
CA PRO A 355 -13.18 -19.71 62.13
C PRO A 355 -13.39 -18.37 61.39
N GLY A 356 -13.95 -18.44 60.18
CA GLY A 356 -14.80 -17.35 59.68
C GLY A 356 -15.09 -17.32 58.18
N ILE A 357 -16.19 -17.97 57.76
CA ILE A 357 -17.27 -17.43 56.89
C ILE A 357 -16.82 -16.96 55.49
N SER A 358 -17.34 -17.38 54.33
CA SER A 358 -18.60 -17.98 53.92
C SER A 358 -18.48 -18.43 52.45
N ASP A 359 -19.17 -19.53 52.12
CA ASP A 359 -20.02 -19.74 50.94
C ASP A 359 -19.57 -19.21 49.56
N ILE A 360 -19.37 -20.13 48.61
CA ILE A 360 -20.37 -20.40 47.55
C ILE A 360 -20.01 -21.68 46.77
N GLU A 361 -21.07 -22.45 46.57
CA GLU A 361 -21.32 -23.70 45.85
C GLU A 361 -20.56 -23.92 44.53
N ARG A 362 -19.89 -25.08 44.38
CA ARG A 362 -20.36 -26.32 43.71
C ARG A 362 -20.72 -26.18 42.22
N LEU A 363 -19.87 -26.73 41.35
CA LEU A 363 -20.32 -27.52 40.20
C LEU A 363 -19.52 -28.83 40.13
N LYS A 364 -20.27 -29.93 40.18
CA LYS A 364 -19.78 -31.31 40.09
C LYS A 364 -19.52 -31.67 38.63
N ILE A 365 -18.33 -32.22 38.42
CA ILE A 365 -17.98 -33.06 37.28
C ILE A 365 -18.66 -34.42 37.49
N SER A 366 -19.29 -34.95 36.44
CA SER A 366 -19.71 -36.34 36.33
C SER A 366 -19.23 -36.87 34.99
N THR A 367 -18.16 -37.64 35.02
CA THR A 367 -17.64 -38.46 33.92
C THR A 367 -18.13 -39.90 34.07
N LYS A 368 -18.54 -40.49 32.94
CA LYS A 368 -18.48 -41.92 32.57
C LYS A 368 -18.88 -42.00 31.09
N GLU A 369 -17.93 -42.10 30.16
CA GLU A 369 -17.19 -43.29 29.67
C GLU A 369 -18.00 -44.26 28.80
N GLU A 370 -17.31 -44.68 27.73
CA GLU A 370 -17.58 -45.68 26.68
C GLU A 370 -18.40 -45.23 25.46
N ALA A 371 -18.09 -45.63 24.22
CA ALA A 371 -16.87 -46.01 23.50
C ALA A 371 -17.32 -46.22 22.03
N GLU A 372 -16.37 -46.14 21.10
CA GLU A 372 -16.40 -46.64 19.71
C GLU A 372 -16.97 -45.76 18.57
N GLU A 373 -16.23 -45.88 17.46
CA GLU A 373 -16.42 -45.41 16.08
C GLU A 373 -16.09 -43.94 15.74
N MET A 374 -14.84 -43.75 15.32
CA MET A 374 -14.41 -42.63 14.50
C MET A 374 -15.11 -42.62 13.13
N PRO A 375 -15.54 -41.45 12.65
CA PRO A 375 -15.44 -41.12 11.24
C PRO A 375 -14.56 -39.89 11.01
N GLU A 376 -13.83 -40.00 9.92
CA GLU A 376 -12.79 -39.11 9.41
C GLU A 376 -13.27 -37.66 9.21
N ASN A 377 -12.37 -36.75 9.59
CA ASN A 377 -12.21 -35.36 9.15
C ASN A 377 -13.12 -34.88 7.99
N ASN A 378 -14.18 -34.16 8.36
CA ASN A 378 -14.89 -33.21 7.48
C ASN A 378 -14.83 -31.79 8.07
N LEU A 379 -13.62 -31.32 8.40
CA LEU A 379 -13.37 -29.94 8.83
C LEU A 379 -12.78 -29.12 7.67
N ALA A 380 -13.52 -29.01 6.57
CA ALA A 380 -13.22 -28.04 5.52
C ALA A 380 -14.47 -27.72 4.69
N LYS A 381 -14.78 -26.41 4.61
CA LYS A 381 -15.77 -25.76 3.73
C LYS A 381 -17.20 -25.61 4.26
N GLU A 382 -17.36 -24.99 5.42
CA GLU A 382 -18.42 -23.97 5.53
C GLU A 382 -17.82 -22.61 5.14
N SER A 383 -17.58 -22.44 3.84
CA SER A 383 -17.50 -21.09 3.28
C SER A 383 -18.92 -20.56 3.29
N THR A 384 -19.28 -19.86 4.37
CA THR A 384 -20.50 -19.04 4.41
C THR A 384 -20.48 -18.17 3.17
N ALA A 385 -21.35 -18.47 2.21
CA ALA A 385 -21.47 -17.70 0.99
C ALA A 385 -21.73 -16.25 1.38
N LEU A 386 -20.68 -15.42 1.30
CA LEU A 386 -20.78 -14.00 1.59
C LEU A 386 -21.88 -13.44 0.68
N ALA A 387 -22.92 -12.87 1.29
CA ALA A 387 -24.03 -12.28 0.56
C ALA A 387 -23.46 -11.27 -0.44
N SER A 388 -23.76 -11.47 -1.73
CA SER A 388 -23.33 -10.58 -2.80
C SER A 388 -23.97 -9.21 -2.65
N SER A 389 -23.23 -8.14 -2.97
CA SER A 389 -23.74 -6.76 -2.93
C SER A 389 -25.01 -6.58 -3.78
N GLU A 390 -26.01 -5.92 -3.21
CA GLU A 390 -27.26 -5.54 -3.89
C GLU A 390 -27.22 -4.08 -4.39
N LEU A 391 -26.28 -3.27 -3.89
CA LEU A 391 -26.16 -1.82 -4.14
C LEU A 391 -26.01 -1.44 -5.61
N PHE A 392 -25.49 -2.35 -6.45
CA PHE A 392 -25.22 -2.07 -7.87
C PHE A 392 -26.04 -2.91 -8.84
N THR A 393 -27.20 -3.40 -8.42
CA THR A 393 -28.24 -3.78 -9.39
C THR A 393 -28.46 -2.61 -10.37
N LYS A 394 -28.66 -2.91 -11.67
CA LYS A 394 -28.49 -2.02 -12.86
C LYS A 394 -29.10 -0.60 -12.82
N GLN A 395 -29.81 -0.22 -11.76
CA GLN A 395 -30.59 1.00 -11.59
C GLN A 395 -29.85 2.12 -10.83
N LEU A 396 -28.94 1.80 -9.90
CA LEU A 396 -28.20 2.81 -9.10
C LEU A 396 -27.02 3.45 -9.82
N LEU A 397 -26.61 2.86 -10.93
CA LEU A 397 -25.67 3.51 -11.82
C LEU A 397 -26.41 4.65 -12.51
N PRO A 398 -26.08 5.91 -12.21
CA PRO A 398 -26.72 6.99 -12.92
C PRO A 398 -26.42 6.80 -14.41
N SER A 399 -27.41 7.10 -15.25
CA SER A 399 -27.28 7.19 -16.71
C SER A 399 -26.06 8.01 -17.17
N PHE A 400 -25.49 8.79 -16.25
CA PHE A 400 -24.14 9.36 -16.19
C PHE A 400 -23.04 8.57 -16.91
N TRP A 401 -22.90 7.27 -16.67
CA TRP A 401 -21.83 6.46 -17.27
C TRP A 401 -22.13 5.99 -18.70
N LYS A 402 -23.36 6.21 -19.19
CA LYS A 402 -23.80 5.87 -20.55
C LYS A 402 -23.83 7.07 -21.51
N ARG A 403 -23.34 8.25 -21.13
CA ARG A 403 -23.44 9.46 -21.96
C ARG A 403 -22.26 9.59 -22.93
N ARG A 404 -22.56 9.94 -24.18
CA ARG A 404 -21.62 10.39 -25.24
C ARG A 404 -21.04 11.80 -24.97
N CYS A 405 -20.90 12.23 -23.73
CA CYS A 405 -20.17 13.48 -23.42
C CYS A 405 -18.72 13.13 -23.12
N SER A 406 -17.77 13.96 -23.58
CA SER A 406 -16.38 13.71 -23.28
C SER A 406 -16.14 13.82 -21.77
N LYS A 407 -15.25 12.96 -21.24
CA LYS A 407 -14.82 12.98 -19.83
C LYS A 407 -14.41 14.39 -19.39
N LYS A 408 -13.80 15.16 -20.30
CA LYS A 408 -13.35 16.55 -20.09
C LYS A 408 -14.52 17.51 -19.87
N ASP A 409 -15.50 17.53 -20.77
CA ASP A 409 -16.66 18.45 -20.69
C ASP A 409 -17.50 18.23 -19.42
N HIS A 410 -17.55 16.98 -18.95
CA HIS A 410 -18.27 16.65 -17.73
C HIS A 410 -17.59 17.23 -16.49
N TRP A 411 -16.29 16.94 -16.31
CA TRP A 411 -15.55 17.46 -15.16
C TRP A 411 -15.45 18.98 -15.21
N GLU A 412 -15.26 19.57 -16.39
CA GLU A 412 -15.35 21.02 -16.56
C GLU A 412 -16.71 21.52 -16.05
N ARG A 413 -17.86 20.95 -16.46
CA ARG A 413 -19.17 21.37 -15.93
C ARG A 413 -19.36 21.17 -14.42
N VAL A 414 -18.88 20.06 -13.85
CA VAL A 414 -19.02 19.79 -12.41
C VAL A 414 -18.22 20.79 -11.58
N PHE A 415 -17.06 21.23 -12.07
CA PHE A 415 -16.16 22.15 -11.37
C PHE A 415 -16.27 23.62 -11.83
N SER A 416 -17.00 23.92 -12.91
CA SER A 416 -17.23 25.29 -13.40
C SER A 416 -18.56 25.91 -12.96
N TYR A 417 -19.34 25.23 -12.12
CA TYR A 417 -20.41 25.92 -11.40
C TYR A 417 -19.78 27.00 -10.49
N PRO A 418 -20.10 28.29 -10.68
CA PRO A 418 -19.61 29.34 -9.81
C PRO A 418 -20.03 29.02 -8.38
N THR A 419 -19.06 28.94 -7.46
CA THR A 419 -19.36 28.78 -6.02
C THR A 419 -20.25 29.90 -5.47
N ASN A 420 -20.37 31.02 -6.21
CA ASN A 420 -21.19 32.17 -5.86
C ASN A 420 -22.69 32.01 -6.19
N ASP A 421 -23.07 31.08 -7.09
CA ASP A 421 -24.49 30.82 -7.43
C ASP A 421 -25.17 29.86 -6.43
N PHE A 422 -24.46 29.44 -5.37
CA PHE A 422 -25.02 28.64 -4.27
C PHE A 422 -25.36 29.49 -3.03
N SER A 423 -25.47 30.81 -3.20
CA SER A 423 -26.07 31.68 -2.19
C SER A 423 -27.57 31.36 -2.13
N ILE A 424 -27.98 30.58 -1.13
CA ILE A 424 -29.37 30.49 -0.65
C ILE A 424 -29.56 31.55 0.41
#